data_AF-A0A7C5YRN3-F1
#
_entry.id   AF-A0A7C5YRN3-F1
#
_cell.length_a   1.000
_cell.length_b   1.000
_cell.length_c   1.000
_cell.angle_alpha   90.00
_cell.angle_beta   90.00
_cell.angle_gamma   90.00
#
_symmetry.space_group_name_H-M   'P 1'
#
loop_
_entity.id
_entity.type
_entity.pdbx_description
1 polymer ?
#
loop_
_entity_poly.entity_id
_entity_poly.type
_entity_poly.pdbx_seq_one_letter_code
_entity_poly.pdbx_strand_id
1 'polypeptide(L)'
;RAQRKLGGNPDICPIYKMYEMMFEEDDKKLLERYYACKGGRLLCGECKAELGERVARFLKEHQNRRNKAIDYVERYLIKDKFEPPMIRKNRSASTK
;
A
#
# COMPACT_ATOMS: atom_id res chain seq x y z
N ARG A 1 29.76 -2.10 -0.97
CA ARG A 1 30.47 -2.48 -2.22
C ARG A 1 29.79 -3.64 -2.98
N ALA A 2 29.30 -4.68 -2.34
CA ALA A 2 28.66 -5.83 -3.02
C ALA A 2 27.45 -5.45 -3.89
N GLN A 3 26.49 -4.69 -3.36
CA GLN A 3 25.29 -4.27 -4.12
C GLN A 3 25.61 -3.46 -5.38
N ARG A 4 26.66 -2.62 -5.36
CA ARG A 4 27.12 -1.89 -6.56
C ARG A 4 27.58 -2.83 -7.68
N LYS A 5 28.10 -4.02 -7.32
CA LYS A 5 28.64 -5.00 -8.28
C LYS A 5 27.61 -6.05 -8.71
N LEU A 6 26.80 -6.52 -7.77
CA LEU A 6 25.88 -7.65 -7.97
C LEU A 6 24.42 -7.22 -8.17
N GLY A 7 24.10 -5.96 -7.88
CA GLY A 7 22.72 -5.48 -7.85
C GLY A 7 21.95 -5.91 -6.60
N GLY A 8 20.65 -5.61 -6.60
CA GLY A 8 19.66 -6.12 -5.65
C GLY A 8 18.58 -6.92 -6.37
N ASN A 9 17.78 -7.66 -5.59
CA ASN A 9 16.62 -8.39 -6.11
C ASN A 9 15.31 -7.66 -5.71
N PRO A 10 14.73 -6.83 -6.60
CA PRO A 10 13.47 -6.14 -6.33
C PRO A 10 12.26 -7.09 -6.18
N ASP A 11 12.28 -8.29 -6.78
CA ASP A 11 11.15 -9.23 -6.79
C ASP A 11 10.79 -9.74 -5.39
N ILE A 12 11.77 -9.76 -4.48
CA ILE A 12 11.60 -10.18 -3.08
C ILE A 12 11.70 -9.00 -2.09
N CYS A 13 11.85 -7.77 -2.59
CA CYS A 13 12.17 -6.63 -1.76
C CYS A 13 10.89 -5.95 -1.25
N PRO A 14 10.62 -5.94 0.07
CA PRO A 14 9.41 -5.30 0.61
C PRO A 14 9.40 -3.79 0.37
N ILE A 15 10.57 -3.15 0.29
CA ILE A 15 10.70 -1.71 0.01
C ILE A 15 10.23 -1.41 -1.42
N TYR A 16 10.64 -2.21 -2.40
CA TYR A 16 10.17 -2.06 -3.77
C TYR A 16 8.66 -2.30 -3.85
N LYS A 17 8.15 -3.32 -3.16
CA LYS A 17 6.71 -3.62 -3.12
C LYS A 17 5.88 -2.47 -2.52
N MET A 18 6.40 -1.75 -1.53
CA MET A 18 5.74 -0.55 -1.00
C MET A 18 5.64 0.57 -2.04
N TYR A 19 6.71 0.81 -2.82
CA TYR A 19 6.64 1.74 -3.95
C TYR A 19 5.55 1.33 -4.94
N GLU A 20 5.59 0.08 -5.41
CA GLU A 20 4.63 -0.46 -6.38
C GLU A 20 3.17 -0.35 -5.91
N MET A 21 2.89 -0.63 -4.63
CA MET A 21 1.51 -0.68 -4.15
C MET A 21 0.95 0.69 -3.74
N MET A 22 1.78 1.62 -3.29
CA MET A 22 1.29 2.82 -2.59
C MET A 22 2.09 4.10 -2.81
N PHE A 23 3.38 4.04 -3.16
CA PHE A 23 4.28 5.20 -3.07
C PHE A 23 4.89 5.65 -4.39
N GLU A 24 4.58 4.99 -5.51
CA GLU A 24 4.90 5.45 -6.87
C GLU A 24 3.77 5.06 -7.83
N GLU A 25 3.02 6.06 -8.31
CA GLU A 25 1.90 5.88 -9.24
C GLU A 25 2.36 5.83 -10.71
N ASP A 26 3.59 6.30 -10.99
CA ASP A 26 4.15 6.31 -12.33
C ASP A 26 4.92 5.01 -12.60
N ASP A 27 4.30 4.14 -13.39
CA ASP A 27 4.87 2.85 -13.81
C ASP A 27 6.27 2.98 -14.45
N LYS A 28 6.54 4.09 -15.15
CA LYS A 28 7.87 4.30 -15.77
C LYS A 28 8.92 4.54 -14.70
N LYS A 29 8.64 5.36 -13.69
CA LYS A 29 9.55 5.58 -12.56
C LYS A 29 9.74 4.30 -11.74
N LEU A 30 8.68 3.50 -11.60
CA LEU A 30 8.76 2.22 -10.91
C LEU A 30 9.67 1.24 -11.68
N LEU A 31 9.57 1.21 -13.01
CA LEU A 31 10.43 0.40 -13.89
C LEU A 31 11.89 0.87 -13.86
N GLU A 32 12.12 2.19 -13.89
CA GLU A 32 13.46 2.78 -13.74
C GLU A 32 14.09 2.38 -12.41
N ARG A 33 13.33 2.46 -11.31
CA ARG A 33 13.76 2.03 -9.97
C ARG A 33 14.10 0.54 -9.96
N TYR A 34 13.29 -0.30 -10.60
CA TYR A 34 13.52 -1.75 -10.70
C TYR A 34 14.88 -2.04 -11.33
N TYR A 35 15.15 -1.49 -12.51
CA TYR A 35 16.41 -1.71 -13.21
C TYR A 35 17.60 -1.02 -12.54
N ALA A 36 17.40 0.14 -11.89
CA ALA A 36 18.45 0.78 -11.11
C ALA A 36 18.85 -0.08 -9.89
N CYS A 37 17.90 -0.72 -9.22
CA CYS A 37 18.17 -1.67 -8.13
C CYS A 37 18.89 -2.91 -8.65
N LYS A 38 18.35 -3.55 -9.70
CA LYS A 38 18.91 -4.76 -10.31
C LYS A 38 20.32 -4.55 -10.87
N GLY A 39 20.61 -3.37 -11.40
CA GLY A 39 21.93 -2.98 -11.88
C GLY A 39 22.87 -2.38 -10.83
N GLY A 40 22.46 -2.29 -9.55
CA GLY A 40 23.29 -1.74 -8.47
C GLY A 40 23.49 -0.22 -8.52
N ARG A 41 22.81 0.50 -9.41
CA ARG A 41 22.84 1.97 -9.48
C ARG A 41 22.07 2.63 -8.34
N LEU A 42 21.03 1.97 -7.83
CA LEU A 42 20.29 2.40 -6.64
C LEU A 42 20.62 1.47 -5.47
N LEU A 43 21.14 2.02 -4.37
CA LEU A 43 21.46 1.23 -3.18
C LEU A 43 20.24 1.06 -2.27
N CYS A 44 20.24 -0.02 -1.49
CA CYS A 44 19.18 -0.32 -0.53
C CYS A 44 19.04 0.78 0.53
N GLY A 45 20.15 1.36 0.97
CA GLY A 45 20.14 2.46 1.94
C GLY A 45 19.48 3.72 1.36
N GLU A 46 19.86 4.11 0.15
CA GLU A 46 19.31 5.26 -0.58
C GLU A 46 17.80 5.07 -0.83
N CYS A 47 17.42 3.90 -1.37
CA CYS A 47 16.02 3.56 -1.65
C CYS A 47 15.14 3.53 -0.39
N LYS A 48 15.65 2.98 0.72
CA LYS A 48 14.94 2.96 2.01
C LYS A 48 14.79 4.35 2.61
N ALA A 49 15.83 5.18 2.55
CA ALA A 49 15.79 6.52 3.09
C ALA A 49 14.75 7.38 2.35
N GLU A 50 14.78 7.35 1.01
CA GLU A 50 13.81 8.07 0.18
C GLU A 50 12.36 7.62 0.47
N LEU A 51 12.12 6.30 0.59
CA LEU A 51 10.80 5.80 0.95
C LEU A 51 10.39 6.28 2.34
N GLY A 52 11.31 6.26 3.30
CA GLY A 52 11.09 6.74 4.66
C GLY A 52 10.58 8.18 4.69
N GLU A 53 11.14 9.07 3.87
CA GLU A 53 10.67 10.44 3.74
C GLU A 53 9.24 10.54 3.17
N ARG A 54 8.93 9.75 2.14
CA ARG A 54 7.57 9.69 1.55
C ARG A 54 6.55 9.17 2.56
N VAL A 55 6.89 8.09 3.28
CA VAL A 55 6.06 7.50 4.34
C VAL A 55 5.84 8.50 5.47
N ALA A 56 6.88 9.21 5.91
CA ALA A 56 6.76 10.21 6.97
C ALA A 56 5.80 11.35 6.59
N ARG A 57 5.89 11.86 5.34
CA ARG A 57 4.95 12.86 4.83
C ARG A 57 3.52 12.33 4.79
N PHE A 58 3.34 11.13 4.22
CA PHE A 58 2.02 10.48 4.15
C PHE A 58 1.39 10.33 5.54
N LEU A 59 2.15 9.81 6.51
CA LEU A 59 1.66 9.60 7.88
C LEU A 59 1.28 10.92 8.55
N LYS A 60 2.10 11.96 8.40
CA LYS A 60 1.78 13.30 8.95
C LYS A 60 0.47 13.84 8.40
N GLU A 61 0.28 13.77 7.09
CA GLU A 61 -0.96 14.24 6.46
C GLU A 61 -2.16 13.37 6.84
N HIS A 62 -1.99 12.05 6.85
CA HIS A 62 -3.02 11.11 7.26
C HIS A 62 -3.46 11.36 8.70
N GLN A 63 -2.52 11.52 9.64
CA GLN A 63 -2.80 11.84 11.04
C GLN A 63 -3.55 13.18 11.16
N ASN A 64 -3.15 14.20 10.41
CA ASN A 64 -3.86 15.48 10.38
C ASN A 64 -5.31 15.32 9.89
N ARG A 65 -5.54 14.58 8.80
CA ARG A 65 -6.90 14.29 8.30
C ARG A 65 -7.71 13.50 9.31
N ARG A 66 -7.11 12.48 9.94
CA ARG A 66 -7.73 11.66 10.99
C ARG A 66 -8.15 12.50 12.18
N ASN A 67 -7.31 13.43 12.64
CA ASN A 67 -7.64 14.28 13.78
C ASN A 67 -8.82 15.21 13.46
N LYS A 68 -8.85 15.81 12.26
CA LYS A 68 -10.00 16.60 11.80
C LYS A 68 -11.29 15.78 11.66
N ALA A 69 -11.16 14.47 11.43
CA ALA A 69 -12.32 13.59 11.29
C ALA A 69 -13.06 13.32 12.60
N ILE A 70 -12.43 13.58 13.76
CA ILE A 70 -13.07 13.41 15.07
C ILE A 70 -14.36 14.24 15.15
N ASP A 71 -14.34 15.46 14.62
CA ASP A 71 -15.47 16.40 14.69
C ASP A 71 -16.72 15.92 13.94
N TYR A 72 -16.57 14.93 13.06
CA TYR A 72 -17.67 14.48 12.20
C TYR A 72 -17.80 12.97 12.06
N VAL A 73 -17.00 12.18 12.76
CA VAL A 73 -17.02 10.72 12.65
C VAL A 73 -18.38 10.15 13.01
N GLU A 74 -19.09 10.76 13.95
CA GLU A 74 -20.43 10.33 14.39
C GLU A 74 -21.47 10.31 13.26
N ARG A 75 -21.31 11.14 12.22
CA ARG A 75 -22.22 11.16 11.06
C ARG A 75 -22.14 9.88 10.24
N TYR A 76 -21.06 9.12 10.38
CA TYR A 76 -20.80 7.90 9.61
C TYR A 76 -20.95 6.63 10.44
N LEU A 77 -21.18 6.75 11.75
CA LEU A 77 -21.43 5.59 12.62
C LEU A 77 -22.90 5.16 12.49
N ILE A 78 -23.10 3.91 12.07
CA ILE A 78 -24.43 3.29 12.10
C ILE A 78 -24.77 3.02 13.56
N LYS A 79 -25.77 3.73 14.09
CA LYS A 79 -26.23 3.60 15.49
C LYS A 79 -27.21 2.44 15.65
N ASP A 80 -27.91 2.10 14.59
CA ASP A 80 -28.89 1.02 14.59
C ASP A 80 -28.24 -0.34 14.33
N LYS A 81 -28.88 -1.42 14.77
CA LYS A 81 -28.44 -2.76 14.41
C LYS A 81 -28.54 -2.91 12.90
N PHE A 82 -27.40 -3.04 12.24
CA PHE A 82 -27.35 -3.43 10.84
C PHE A 82 -27.87 -4.87 10.75
N GLU A 83 -29.09 -5.03 10.27
CA GLU A 83 -29.62 -6.32 9.84
C GLU A 83 -29.24 -6.50 8.36
N PRO A 84 -28.16 -7.24 8.04
CA PRO A 84 -27.85 -7.52 6.65
C PRO A 84 -29.04 -8.23 6.00
N PRO A 85 -29.39 -7.90 4.74
CA PRO A 85 -30.44 -8.59 4.04
C PRO A 85 -30.12 -10.09 4.04
N MET A 86 -30.99 -10.87 4.68
CA MET A 86 -30.90 -12.33 4.68
C MET A 86 -30.94 -12.79 3.22
N ILE A 87 -29.80 -13.21 2.68
CA ILE A 87 -29.73 -13.85 1.37
C ILE A 87 -30.62 -15.10 1.47
N ARG A 88 -31.84 -15.03 0.94
CA ARG A 88 -32.72 -16.19 0.80
C ARG A 88 -31.98 -17.20 -0.06
N LYS A 89 -31.39 -18.20 0.57
CA LYS A 89 -30.93 -19.40 -0.13
C LYS A 89 -32.19 -20.08 -0.66
N ASN A 90 -32.61 -19.73 -1.88
CA ASN A 90 -33.41 -20.62 -2.70
C ASN A 90 -32.50 -21.81 -3.05
N ARG A 91 -32.30 -22.71 -2.08
CA ARG A 91 -31.95 -24.09 -2.41
C ARG A 91 -33.21 -24.64 -3.05
N SER A 92 -33.20 -24.69 -4.37
CA SER A 92 -34.11 -25.53 -5.14
C SER A 92 -34.17 -26.89 -4.45
N ALA A 93 -35.36 -27.28 -4.02
CA ALA A 93 -35.65 -28.66 -3.67
C ALA A 93 -35.57 -29.46 -4.97
N SER A 94 -34.36 -29.91 -5.31
CA SER A 94 -34.18 -31.03 -6.22
C SER A 94 -33.97 -32.25 -5.34
N THR A 95 -35.03 -33.00 -5.10
CA THR A 95 -34.92 -34.40 -4.68
C THR A 95 -36.21 -35.15 -5.01
N LYS A 96 -36.13 -35.88 -6.12
CA LYS A 96 -36.90 -37.06 -6.53
C LYS A 96 -38.39 -36.91 -6.83
#